data_AF-A0A7C3AW66-F1
#
_entry.id   AF-A0A7C3AW66-F1
#
_cell.length_a   1.000
_cell.length_b   1.000
_cell.length_c   1.000
_cell.angle_alpha   90.00
_cell.angle_beta   90.00
_cell.angle_gamma   90.00
#
_symmetry.space_group_name_H-M   'P 1'
#
loop_
_entity.id
_entity.type
_entity.pdbx_description
1 polymer ?
#
loop_
_entity_poly.entity_id
_entity_poly.type
_entity_poly.pdbx_seq_one_letter_code
_entity_poly.pdbx_strand_id
1 'polypeptide(L)'
;MKFIDEYRDAELGKKLVNRIEQLSSKPARLMEFCGGHTVAIMRSGIRQLLPPTVEMLSGPGCPVCVTANADIDKAIALAHMPNVIITTFGDMMKVPGSYSSLQQARAEEADIRIVYSIQDALQIARDNPKRSVIFIGIGFETTAPTIAASILQAKEEKIGNFYVLCLLKLCPPVMKALLDLSEIKLDGIVCPGHVSVIIGSRPYGFIPRDYGIACVVSGFEPLDILLSVAMLVEQIENGKPRVEIAYRRGVKPEGNRRALELMDNVFEVDG
;
A
#
# COMPACT_ATOMS: atom_id res chain seq x y z
N MET A 1 4.50 -8.57 -24.35
CA MET A 1 3.18 -8.53 -23.68
C MET A 1 2.38 -9.78 -24.03
N LYS A 2 2.64 -10.91 -23.35
CA LYS A 2 1.97 -12.21 -23.59
C LYS A 2 1.09 -12.68 -22.41
N PHE A 3 0.85 -11.82 -21.42
CA PHE A 3 0.28 -12.19 -20.12
C PHE A 3 -0.91 -11.32 -19.68
N ILE A 4 -1.58 -10.58 -20.58
CA ILE A 4 -2.74 -9.75 -20.22
C ILE A 4 -4.06 -10.48 -20.55
N ASP A 5 -4.08 -11.24 -21.64
CA ASP A 5 -5.31 -11.89 -22.10
C ASP A 5 -5.66 -13.16 -21.28
N GLU A 6 -4.67 -13.91 -20.81
CA GLU A 6 -4.89 -15.13 -19.99
C GLU A 6 -5.52 -14.83 -18.61
N TYR A 7 -5.31 -13.63 -18.05
CA TYR A 7 -5.87 -13.25 -16.74
C TYR A 7 -7.23 -12.56 -16.82
N ARG A 8 -7.79 -12.48 -18.03
CA ARG A 8 -9.19 -12.11 -18.30
C ARG A 8 -9.96 -13.27 -18.93
N ASP A 9 -9.44 -14.48 -18.79
CA ASP A 9 -10.11 -15.70 -19.24
C ASP A 9 -11.31 -15.98 -18.34
N ALA A 10 -12.50 -15.78 -18.90
CA ALA A 10 -13.77 -16.01 -18.23
C ALA A 10 -13.96 -17.49 -17.82
N GLU A 11 -13.39 -18.44 -18.56
CA GLU A 11 -13.49 -19.87 -18.24
C GLU A 11 -12.61 -20.23 -17.04
N LEU A 12 -11.40 -19.67 -16.96
CA LEU A 12 -10.57 -19.82 -15.76
C LEU A 12 -11.22 -19.16 -14.54
N GLY A 13 -11.84 -17.98 -14.72
CA GLY A 13 -12.59 -17.30 -13.68
C GLY A 13 -13.73 -18.17 -13.13
N LYS A 14 -14.57 -18.73 -14.02
CA LYS A 14 -15.65 -19.66 -13.63
C LYS A 14 -15.13 -20.88 -12.88
N LYS A 15 -14.02 -21.48 -13.33
CA LYS A 15 -13.42 -22.63 -12.64
C LYS A 15 -12.97 -22.29 -11.22
N LEU A 16 -12.40 -21.10 -11.02
CA LEU A 16 -12.01 -20.65 -9.67
C LEU A 16 -13.23 -20.39 -8.78
N VAL A 17 -14.27 -19.75 -9.31
CA VAL A 17 -15.54 -19.55 -8.59
C VAL A 17 -16.15 -20.88 -8.18
N ASN A 18 -16.31 -21.83 -9.12
CA ASN A 18 -16.83 -23.16 -8.82
C ASN A 18 -15.99 -23.90 -7.77
N ARG A 19 -14.66 -23.73 -7.81
CA ARG A 19 -13.77 -24.30 -6.77
C ARG A 19 -14.03 -23.66 -5.40
N ILE A 20 -14.20 -22.35 -5.34
CA ILE A 20 -14.53 -21.65 -4.08
C ILE A 20 -15.87 -22.16 -3.55
N GLU A 21 -16.90 -22.27 -4.39
CA GLU A 21 -18.22 -22.78 -4.00
C GLU A 21 -18.16 -24.22 -3.47
N GLN A 22 -17.37 -25.09 -4.10
CA GLN A 22 -17.21 -26.49 -3.66
C GLN A 22 -16.45 -26.62 -2.33
N LEU A 23 -15.49 -25.72 -2.06
CA LEU A 23 -14.70 -25.75 -0.84
C LEU A 23 -15.42 -25.07 0.33
N SER A 24 -16.13 -23.96 0.08
CA SER A 24 -16.60 -23.03 1.10
C SER A 24 -17.82 -23.56 1.88
N SER A 25 -17.54 -24.30 2.96
CA SER A 25 -18.53 -24.90 3.85
C SER A 25 -18.75 -24.09 5.13
N LYS A 26 -17.75 -23.34 5.59
CA LYS A 26 -17.77 -22.49 6.78
C LYS A 26 -17.92 -21.01 6.39
N PRO A 27 -18.61 -20.19 7.18
CA PRO A 27 -18.53 -18.74 7.04
C PRO A 27 -17.08 -18.25 7.16
N ALA A 28 -16.64 -17.45 6.20
CA ALA A 28 -15.29 -16.90 6.13
C ALA A 28 -15.35 -15.39 5.88
N ARG A 29 -14.75 -14.60 6.77
CA ARG A 29 -14.62 -13.15 6.64
C ARG A 29 -13.20 -12.83 6.18
N LEU A 30 -13.10 -12.44 4.92
CA LEU A 30 -11.84 -12.12 4.26
C LEU A 30 -11.66 -10.61 4.18
N MET A 31 -10.44 -10.12 4.31
CA MET A 31 -10.14 -8.70 4.15
C MET A 31 -9.01 -8.46 3.15
N GLU A 32 -9.23 -7.58 2.16
CA GLU A 32 -8.14 -7.04 1.37
C GLU A 32 -7.48 -5.83 2.05
N PHE A 33 -6.15 -5.78 2.01
CA PHE A 33 -5.36 -4.71 2.62
C PHE A 33 -4.62 -3.87 1.56
N CYS A 34 -5.30 -3.53 0.47
CA CYS A 34 -4.72 -2.69 -0.58
C CYS A 34 -5.81 -1.96 -1.36
N GLY A 35 -5.69 -0.64 -1.50
CA GLY A 35 -6.63 0.14 -2.33
C GLY A 35 -6.71 -0.36 -3.78
N GLY A 36 -5.60 -0.86 -4.34
CA GLY A 36 -5.60 -1.46 -5.67
C GLY A 36 -6.45 -2.73 -5.76
N HIS A 37 -6.44 -3.56 -4.73
CA HIS A 37 -7.34 -4.73 -4.64
C HIS A 37 -8.79 -4.29 -4.48
N THR A 38 -9.08 -3.31 -3.62
CA THR A 38 -10.44 -2.79 -3.46
C THR A 38 -11.02 -2.31 -4.80
N VAL A 39 -10.24 -1.58 -5.60
CA VAL A 39 -10.65 -1.13 -6.93
C VAL A 39 -10.84 -2.30 -7.89
N ALA A 40 -9.93 -3.28 -7.91
CA ALA A 40 -10.04 -4.45 -8.79
C ALA A 40 -11.26 -5.32 -8.45
N ILE A 41 -11.50 -5.59 -7.16
CA ILE A 41 -12.67 -6.32 -6.64
C ILE A 41 -13.97 -5.64 -7.06
N MET A 42 -14.04 -4.31 -6.90
CA MET A 42 -15.22 -3.53 -7.27
C MET A 42 -15.45 -3.53 -8.78
N ARG A 43 -14.42 -3.23 -9.59
CA ARG A 43 -14.54 -3.15 -11.05
C ARG A 43 -14.91 -4.47 -11.70
N SER A 44 -14.45 -5.59 -11.13
CA SER A 44 -14.68 -6.93 -11.67
C SER A 44 -15.86 -7.65 -11.03
N GLY A 45 -16.57 -7.00 -10.09
CA GLY A 45 -17.73 -7.58 -9.43
C GLY A 45 -17.42 -8.87 -8.67
N ILE A 46 -16.21 -9.02 -8.12
CA ILE A 46 -15.77 -10.27 -7.49
C ILE A 46 -16.68 -10.64 -6.32
N ARG A 47 -17.13 -9.67 -5.52
CA ARG A 47 -18.02 -9.91 -4.37
C ARG A 47 -19.33 -10.60 -4.76
N GLN A 48 -19.86 -10.29 -5.94
CA GLN A 48 -21.11 -10.88 -6.45
C GLN A 48 -20.92 -12.31 -6.97
N LEU A 49 -19.67 -12.73 -7.21
CA LEU A 49 -19.35 -14.07 -7.71
C LEU A 49 -19.05 -15.08 -6.60
N LEU A 50 -18.87 -14.61 -5.36
CA LEU A 50 -18.51 -15.48 -4.24
C LEU A 50 -19.76 -16.11 -3.61
N PRO A 51 -19.66 -17.34 -3.06
CA PRO A 51 -20.76 -17.95 -2.33
C PRO A 51 -21.12 -17.12 -1.09
N PRO A 52 -22.35 -17.22 -0.57
CA PRO A 52 -22.80 -16.47 0.60
C PRO A 52 -22.02 -16.79 1.89
N THR A 53 -21.25 -17.88 1.88
CA THR A 53 -20.33 -18.24 2.98
C THR A 53 -19.07 -17.37 3.01
N VAL A 54 -18.75 -16.62 1.96
CA VAL A 54 -17.55 -15.76 1.91
C VAL A 54 -17.94 -14.29 1.91
N GLU A 55 -17.58 -13.58 2.97
CA GLU A 55 -17.72 -12.13 3.09
C GLU A 55 -16.36 -11.46 2.80
N MET A 56 -16.35 -10.39 1.99
CA MET A 56 -15.14 -9.60 1.72
C MET A 56 -15.27 -8.18 2.29
N LEU A 57 -14.30 -7.79 3.11
CA LEU A 57 -14.19 -6.51 3.81
C LEU A 57 -13.00 -5.70 3.28
N SER A 58 -13.12 -4.38 3.23
CA SER A 58 -12.01 -3.49 2.84
C SER A 58 -11.25 -3.00 4.06
N GLY A 59 -9.97 -3.37 4.17
CA GLY A 59 -9.07 -2.89 5.20
C GLY A 59 -8.47 -1.51 4.90
N PRO A 60 -7.77 -0.89 5.88
CA PRO A 60 -7.12 0.42 5.74
C PRO A 60 -5.82 0.36 4.93
N GLY A 61 -5.87 -0.21 3.72
CA GLY A 61 -4.72 -0.41 2.82
C GLY A 61 -4.34 0.82 1.98
N CYS A 62 -4.65 2.03 2.46
CA CYS A 62 -4.32 3.29 1.79
C CYS A 62 -3.47 4.17 2.72
N PRO A 63 -2.18 4.42 2.39
CA PRO A 63 -1.28 5.15 3.28
C PRO A 63 -1.69 6.61 3.49
N VAL A 64 -2.39 7.19 2.50
CA VAL A 64 -2.98 8.53 2.56
C VAL A 64 -4.12 8.58 3.57
N CYS A 65 -5.09 7.66 3.47
CA CYS A 65 -6.28 7.63 4.31
C CYS A 65 -5.97 7.38 5.80
N VAL A 66 -4.83 6.77 6.12
CA VAL A 66 -4.40 6.50 7.49
C VAL A 66 -3.39 7.52 8.02
N THR A 67 -3.22 8.65 7.32
CA THR A 67 -2.35 9.73 7.80
C THR A 67 -3.04 10.52 8.90
N ALA A 68 -2.31 10.78 9.99
CA ALA A 68 -2.84 11.54 11.10
C ALA A 68 -3.02 13.02 10.69
N ASN A 69 -4.08 13.66 11.19
CA ASN A 69 -4.31 15.09 10.96
C ASN A 69 -3.10 15.93 11.37
N ALA A 70 -2.42 15.57 12.46
CA ALA A 70 -1.21 16.25 12.93
C ALA A 70 -0.08 16.26 11.89
N ASP A 71 0.05 15.22 11.06
CA ASP A 71 1.07 15.18 10.01
C ASP A 71 0.70 16.05 8.81
N ILE A 72 -0.60 16.14 8.50
CA ILE A 72 -1.11 17.08 7.50
C ILE A 72 -0.93 18.52 7.98
N ASP A 73 -1.19 18.80 9.26
CA ASP A 73 -1.01 20.10 9.87
C ASP A 73 0.47 20.53 9.83
N LYS A 74 1.42 19.61 10.08
CA LYS A 74 2.86 19.87 9.89
C LYS A 74 3.17 20.27 8.44
N ALA A 75 2.63 19.54 7.45
CA ALA A 75 2.85 19.86 6.05
C ALA A 75 2.26 21.23 5.65
N ILE A 76 1.08 21.57 6.17
CA ILE A 76 0.45 22.89 5.98
C ILE A 76 1.31 23.99 6.62
N ALA A 77 1.78 23.79 7.85
CA ALA A 77 2.65 24.76 8.53
C ALA A 77 3.95 25.02 7.75
N LEU A 78 4.57 23.97 7.19
CA LEU A 78 5.74 24.11 6.31
C LEU A 78 5.40 24.88 5.03
N ALA A 79 4.19 24.72 4.47
CA ALA A 79 3.76 25.42 3.27
C ALA A 79 3.71 26.95 3.43
N HIS A 80 3.42 27.44 4.65
CA HIS A 80 3.38 28.87 4.96
C HIS A 80 4.73 29.47 5.36
N MET A 81 5.80 28.67 5.43
CA MET A 81 7.14 29.20 5.69
C MET A 81 7.67 30.01 4.48
N PRO A 82 8.43 31.09 4.72
CA PRO A 82 9.00 31.89 3.65
C PRO A 82 9.98 31.06 2.81
N ASN A 83 9.97 31.27 1.49
CA ASN A 83 10.85 30.61 0.53
C ASN A 83 10.73 29.07 0.47
N VAL A 84 9.60 28.50 0.89
CA VAL A 84 9.33 27.06 0.76
C VAL A 84 8.51 26.75 -0.50
N ILE A 85 8.80 25.63 -1.14
CA ILE A 85 7.94 24.98 -2.14
C ILE A 85 7.59 23.60 -1.59
N ILE A 86 6.30 23.33 -1.42
CA ILE A 86 5.83 21.98 -1.09
C ILE A 86 5.58 21.23 -2.38
N THR A 87 6.05 20.00 -2.44
CA THR A 87 5.77 19.06 -3.54
C THR A 87 5.06 17.84 -2.97
N THR A 88 4.01 17.38 -3.66
CA THR A 88 3.17 16.30 -3.17
C THR A 88 2.48 15.56 -4.32
N PHE A 89 2.08 14.32 -4.08
CA PHE A 89 1.13 13.65 -4.98
C PHE A 89 -0.26 14.28 -4.89
N GLY A 90 -1.05 14.13 -5.95
CA GLY A 90 -2.35 14.81 -6.09
C GLY A 90 -3.42 14.32 -5.10
N ASP A 91 -3.32 13.08 -4.63
CA ASP A 91 -4.23 12.48 -3.65
C ASP A 91 -4.14 13.15 -2.26
N MET A 92 -2.97 13.67 -1.90
CA MET A 92 -2.74 14.39 -0.65
C MET A 92 -3.41 15.77 -0.59
N MET A 93 -3.70 16.39 -1.75
CA MET A 93 -4.17 17.78 -1.78
C MET A 93 -5.46 18.00 -0.98
N LYS A 94 -6.35 17.00 -0.97
CA LYS A 94 -7.68 17.09 -0.36
C LYS A 94 -7.78 16.41 1.00
N VAL A 95 -6.68 15.88 1.53
CA VAL A 95 -6.69 15.23 2.83
C VAL A 95 -6.91 16.31 3.90
N PRO A 96 -7.91 16.16 4.77
CA PRO A 96 -8.16 17.13 5.82
C PRO A 96 -7.06 17.07 6.88
N GLY A 97 -6.52 18.23 7.25
CA GLY A 97 -5.85 18.44 8.53
C GLY A 97 -6.87 18.74 9.62
N SER A 98 -6.42 19.25 10.75
CA SER A 98 -7.31 19.60 11.87
C SER A 98 -8.22 20.79 11.54
N TYR A 99 -7.73 21.74 10.73
CA TYR A 99 -8.44 23.00 10.45
C TYR A 99 -8.46 23.42 8.97
N SER A 100 -7.68 22.76 8.10
CA SER A 100 -7.48 23.16 6.70
C SER A 100 -7.02 21.95 5.86
N SER A 101 -6.55 22.18 4.63
CA SER A 101 -5.96 21.18 3.74
C SER A 101 -4.85 21.80 2.90
N LEU A 102 -4.01 20.98 2.25
CA LEU A 102 -3.01 21.49 1.30
C LEU A 102 -3.68 22.23 0.13
N GLN A 103 -4.88 21.83 -0.30
CA GLN A 103 -5.64 22.54 -1.31
C GLN A 103 -6.00 23.96 -0.85
N GLN A 104 -6.42 24.11 0.40
CA GLN A 104 -6.75 25.41 0.96
C GLN A 104 -5.51 26.27 1.19
N ALA A 105 -4.42 25.71 1.72
CA ALA A 105 -3.15 26.43 1.85
C ALA A 105 -2.65 26.97 0.49
N ARG A 106 -2.82 26.19 -0.59
CA ARG A 106 -2.51 26.65 -1.95
C ARG A 106 -3.40 27.82 -2.40
N ALA A 107 -4.67 27.82 -2.00
CA ALA A 107 -5.58 28.93 -2.29
C ALA A 107 -5.22 30.20 -1.49
N GLU A 108 -4.56 30.03 -0.34
CA GLU A 108 -3.97 31.09 0.49
C GLU A 108 -2.53 31.45 0.05
N GLU A 109 -2.24 31.28 -1.25
CA GLU A 109 -0.98 31.65 -1.92
C GLU A 109 0.27 30.85 -1.51
N ALA A 110 0.15 29.75 -0.76
CA ALA A 110 1.29 28.85 -0.55
C ALA A 110 1.72 28.16 -1.86
N ASP A 111 3.04 28.07 -2.11
CA ASP A 111 3.59 27.42 -3.32
C ASP A 111 3.59 25.89 -3.14
N ILE A 112 2.46 25.27 -3.50
CA ILE A 112 2.25 23.82 -3.45
C ILE A 112 2.13 23.28 -4.87
N ARG A 113 3.03 22.37 -5.25
CA ARG A 113 3.11 21.79 -6.59
C ARG A 113 2.79 20.30 -6.56
N ILE A 114 1.86 19.91 -7.41
CA ILE A 114 1.53 18.49 -7.61
C ILE A 114 2.60 17.88 -8.51
N VAL A 115 3.17 16.77 -8.08
CA VAL A 115 4.14 15.97 -8.84
C VAL A 115 3.59 14.58 -9.12
N TYR A 116 4.09 13.94 -10.18
CA TYR A 116 3.73 12.55 -10.53
C TYR A 116 4.83 11.58 -10.15
N SER A 117 6.05 12.08 -9.92
CA SER A 117 7.18 11.32 -9.44
C SER A 117 8.02 12.11 -8.44
N ILE A 118 8.78 11.40 -7.62
CA ILE A 118 9.78 12.02 -6.75
C ILE A 118 10.89 12.73 -7.54
N GLN A 119 11.14 12.31 -8.78
CA GLN A 119 12.12 12.94 -9.65
C GLN A 119 11.67 14.33 -10.10
N ASP A 120 10.37 14.57 -10.25
CA ASP A 120 9.83 15.90 -10.53
C ASP A 120 10.11 16.84 -9.35
N ALA A 121 9.96 16.35 -8.11
CA ALA A 121 10.27 17.13 -6.91
C ALA A 121 11.75 17.47 -6.81
N LEU A 122 12.62 16.50 -7.12
CA LEU A 122 14.07 16.72 -7.16
C LEU A 122 14.45 17.72 -8.28
N GLN A 123 13.79 17.66 -9.44
CA GLN A 123 13.99 18.63 -10.51
C GLN A 123 13.56 20.03 -10.09
N ILE A 124 12.42 20.17 -9.41
CA ILE A 124 11.98 21.45 -8.85
C ILE A 124 13.04 22.01 -7.89
N ALA A 125 13.70 21.18 -7.10
CA ALA A 125 14.81 21.60 -6.24
C ALA A 125 16.01 22.14 -7.04
N ARG A 126 16.40 21.46 -8.12
CA ARG A 126 17.45 21.94 -9.05
C ARG A 126 17.13 23.30 -9.65
N ASP A 127 15.88 23.48 -10.05
CA ASP A 127 15.43 24.70 -10.73
C ASP A 127 15.22 25.89 -9.76
N ASN A 128 15.18 25.64 -8.45
CA ASN A 128 14.89 26.64 -7.42
C ASN A 128 15.94 26.65 -6.28
N PRO A 129 17.25 26.87 -6.57
CA PRO A 129 18.34 26.67 -5.61
C PRO A 129 18.29 27.58 -4.37
N LYS A 130 17.51 28.67 -4.42
CA LYS A 130 17.33 29.63 -3.31
C LYS A 130 16.11 29.33 -2.44
N ARG A 131 15.36 28.27 -2.73
CA ARG A 131 14.12 27.90 -2.04
C ARG A 131 14.23 26.49 -1.49
N SER A 132 13.70 26.27 -0.30
CA SER A 132 13.60 24.93 0.28
C SER A 132 12.47 24.18 -0.40
N VAL A 133 12.80 23.09 -1.08
CA VAL A 133 11.82 22.21 -1.74
C VAL A 133 11.59 21.02 -0.84
N ILE A 134 10.39 20.91 -0.30
CA ILE A 134 10.01 19.85 0.64
C ILE A 134 9.04 18.91 -0.07
N PHE A 135 9.43 17.65 -0.24
CA PHE A 135 8.54 16.60 -0.70
C PHE A 135 7.81 15.96 0.47
N ILE A 136 6.48 15.87 0.38
CA ILE A 136 5.68 15.11 1.34
C ILE A 136 5.86 13.61 1.05
N GLY A 137 6.78 13.00 1.78
CA GLY A 137 7.17 11.60 1.64
C GLY A 137 6.13 10.67 2.23
N ILE A 138 5.08 10.38 1.46
CA ILE A 138 4.00 9.48 1.89
C ILE A 138 3.99 8.16 1.12
N GLY A 139 3.62 7.10 1.82
CA GLY A 139 3.27 5.82 1.23
C GLY A 139 3.70 4.65 2.11
N PHE A 140 3.54 3.46 1.56
CA PHE A 140 4.04 2.22 2.15
C PHE A 140 5.41 1.87 1.55
N GLU A 141 5.84 0.62 1.73
CA GLU A 141 7.12 0.12 1.25
C GLU A 141 7.25 0.18 -0.28
N THR A 142 6.15 0.38 -1.02
CA THR A 142 6.19 0.57 -2.48
C THR A 142 6.76 1.91 -2.91
N THR A 143 6.63 2.96 -2.09
CA THR A 143 7.15 4.31 -2.41
C THR A 143 8.45 4.62 -1.68
N ALA A 144 8.70 3.99 -0.53
CA ALA A 144 9.89 4.24 0.26
C ALA A 144 11.22 4.10 -0.52
N PRO A 145 11.45 3.06 -1.36
CA PRO A 145 12.71 2.92 -2.10
C PRO A 145 12.97 4.07 -3.08
N THR A 146 11.95 4.60 -3.75
CA THR A 146 12.15 5.69 -4.72
C THR A 146 12.45 7.01 -4.02
N ILE A 147 11.88 7.23 -2.83
CA ILE A 147 12.20 8.37 -1.98
C ILE A 147 13.62 8.24 -1.40
N ALA A 148 14.02 7.06 -0.95
CA ALA A 148 15.39 6.82 -0.53
C ALA A 148 16.40 7.09 -1.66
N ALA A 149 16.10 6.62 -2.88
CA ALA A 149 16.93 6.89 -4.06
C ALA A 149 17.07 8.40 -4.32
N SER A 150 16.00 9.18 -4.22
CA SER A 150 16.06 10.63 -4.49
C SER A 150 16.86 11.38 -3.43
N ILE A 151 16.83 10.95 -2.17
CA ILE A 151 17.65 11.52 -1.09
C ILE A 151 19.13 11.25 -1.36
N LEU A 152 19.50 10.01 -1.72
CA LEU A 152 20.88 9.67 -2.07
C LEU A 152 21.35 10.42 -3.32
N GLN A 153 20.48 10.56 -4.33
CA GLN A 153 20.78 11.32 -5.53
C GLN A 153 20.98 12.81 -5.22
N ALA A 154 20.13 13.43 -4.39
CA ALA A 154 20.31 14.80 -3.95
C ALA A 154 21.66 15.01 -3.24
N LYS A 155 22.07 14.04 -2.42
CA LYS A 155 23.39 14.05 -1.75
C LYS A 155 24.55 13.95 -2.75
N GLU A 156 24.47 13.05 -3.72
CA GLU A 156 25.48 12.88 -4.77
C GLU A 156 25.64 14.13 -5.64
N GLU A 157 24.51 14.73 -6.03
CA GLU A 157 24.45 15.96 -6.84
C GLU A 157 24.67 17.24 -6.01
N LYS A 158 24.86 17.13 -4.69
CA LYS A 158 25.03 18.25 -3.75
C LYS A 158 23.88 19.26 -3.76
N ILE A 159 22.65 18.77 -3.95
CA ILE A 159 21.42 19.55 -3.88
C ILE A 159 21.06 19.78 -2.40
N GLY A 160 21.49 20.91 -1.84
CA GLY A 160 21.32 21.24 -0.41
C GLY A 160 19.95 21.81 -0.03
N ASN A 161 19.04 21.99 -0.98
CA ASN A 161 17.72 22.57 -0.76
C ASN A 161 16.57 21.58 -0.94
N PHE A 162 16.86 20.28 -1.12
CA PHE A 162 15.86 19.23 -1.22
C PHE A 162 15.65 18.54 0.13
N TYR A 163 14.42 18.51 0.60
CA TYR A 163 14.02 17.93 1.87
C TYR A 163 12.85 16.97 1.68
N VAL A 164 12.73 15.99 2.56
CA VAL A 164 11.59 15.06 2.60
C VAL A 164 10.95 15.15 3.98
N LEU A 165 9.66 15.50 4.02
CA LEU A 165 8.83 15.28 5.20
C LEU A 165 8.45 13.80 5.21
N CYS A 166 9.16 12.98 5.99
CA CYS A 166 8.95 11.54 6.01
C CYS A 166 7.66 11.18 6.78
N LEU A 167 6.63 10.79 6.04
CA LEU A 167 5.33 10.28 6.53
C LEU A 167 5.07 8.86 6.02
N LEU A 168 6.16 8.14 5.74
CA LEU A 168 6.15 6.75 5.30
C LEU A 168 5.61 5.86 6.43
N LYS A 169 4.92 4.80 6.03
CA LYS A 169 4.33 3.82 6.94
C LYS A 169 4.79 2.42 6.56
N LEU A 170 4.79 1.52 7.53
CA LEU A 170 5.04 0.11 7.31
C LEU A 170 3.70 -0.64 7.30
N CYS A 171 3.48 -1.47 6.29
CA CYS A 171 2.24 -2.21 6.15
C CYS A 171 2.07 -3.28 7.25
N PRO A 172 3.05 -4.15 7.56
CA PRO A 172 2.87 -5.18 8.59
C PRO A 172 2.51 -4.63 9.98
N PRO A 173 3.14 -3.54 10.50
CA PRO A 173 2.73 -2.92 11.76
C PRO A 173 1.30 -2.36 11.74
N VAL A 174 0.85 -1.73 10.65
CA VAL A 174 -0.53 -1.24 10.54
C VAL A 174 -1.52 -2.41 10.55
N MET A 175 -1.20 -3.50 9.84
CA MET A 175 -2.00 -4.72 9.88
C MET A 175 -2.05 -5.31 11.29
N LYS A 176 -0.92 -5.33 12.01
CA LYS A 176 -0.86 -5.81 13.39
C LYS A 176 -1.74 -4.97 14.31
N ALA A 177 -1.66 -3.65 14.23
CA ALA A 177 -2.47 -2.74 15.04
C ALA A 177 -3.98 -2.96 14.79
N LEU A 178 -4.39 -3.17 13.53
CA LEU A 178 -5.77 -3.51 13.21
C LEU A 178 -6.23 -4.82 13.85
N LEU A 179 -5.38 -5.86 13.80
CA LEU A 179 -5.68 -7.16 14.39
C LEU A 179 -5.72 -7.10 15.92
N ASP A 180 -4.86 -6.30 16.55
CA ASP A 180 -4.82 -6.10 18.00
C ASP A 180 -6.11 -5.44 18.53
N LEU A 181 -6.77 -4.59 17.74
CA LEU A 181 -8.05 -3.98 18.12
C LEU A 181 -9.19 -5.00 18.27
N SER A 182 -9.10 -6.17 17.63
CA SER A 182 -10.06 -7.29 17.74
C SER A 182 -11.54 -6.95 17.48
N GLU A 183 -11.86 -5.78 16.91
CA GLU A 183 -13.24 -5.33 16.66
C GLU A 183 -13.93 -6.16 15.56
N ILE A 184 -13.14 -6.71 14.63
CA ILE A 184 -13.62 -7.50 13.50
C ILE A 184 -12.98 -8.88 13.56
N LYS A 185 -13.81 -9.91 13.70
CA LYS A 185 -13.37 -11.29 13.54
C LYS A 185 -13.05 -11.55 12.06
N LEU A 186 -11.77 -11.73 11.74
CA LEU A 186 -11.28 -12.05 10.40
C LEU A 186 -10.79 -13.50 10.37
N ASP A 187 -11.02 -14.18 9.25
CA ASP A 187 -10.56 -15.55 9.02
C ASP A 187 -9.42 -15.60 8.00
N GLY A 188 -9.33 -14.60 7.12
CA GLY A 188 -8.27 -14.50 6.13
C GLY A 188 -7.98 -13.10 5.62
N ILE A 189 -6.76 -12.88 5.13
CA ILE A 189 -6.32 -11.61 4.56
C ILE A 189 -5.73 -11.82 3.16
N VAL A 190 -6.20 -11.00 2.22
CA VAL A 190 -5.57 -10.80 0.91
C VAL A 190 -4.48 -9.74 1.09
N CYS A 191 -3.23 -10.20 1.20
CA CYS A 191 -2.07 -9.35 1.46
C CYS A 191 -1.68 -8.53 0.22
N PRO A 192 -1.17 -7.29 0.40
CA PRO A 192 -0.91 -6.35 -0.69
C PRO A 192 0.22 -6.84 -1.61
N GLY A 193 -0.07 -7.01 -2.89
CA GLY A 193 0.88 -7.54 -3.87
C GLY A 193 2.14 -6.69 -4.01
N HIS A 194 1.99 -5.41 -4.36
CA HIS A 194 3.13 -4.53 -4.62
C HIS A 194 3.99 -4.27 -3.38
N VAL A 195 3.39 -4.13 -2.19
CA VAL A 195 4.16 -4.06 -0.93
C VAL A 195 5.01 -5.32 -0.77
N SER A 196 4.41 -6.49 -1.02
CA SER A 196 5.11 -7.78 -0.95
C SER A 196 6.17 -7.97 -2.02
N VAL A 197 6.14 -7.24 -3.14
CA VAL A 197 7.26 -7.21 -4.10
C VAL A 197 8.51 -6.64 -3.43
N ILE A 198 8.34 -5.68 -2.52
CA ILE A 198 9.42 -5.03 -1.79
C ILE A 198 9.84 -5.86 -0.56
N ILE A 199 8.90 -6.15 0.34
CA ILE A 199 9.24 -6.77 1.63
C ILE A 199 9.17 -8.30 1.64
N GLY A 200 8.64 -8.89 0.56
CA GLY A 200 8.39 -10.34 0.48
C GLY A 200 7.16 -10.78 1.25
N SER A 201 7.04 -12.09 1.49
CA SER A 201 5.93 -12.67 2.26
C SER A 201 6.29 -12.93 3.73
N ARG A 202 7.57 -13.07 4.06
CA ARG A 202 8.05 -13.39 5.41
C ARG A 202 7.54 -12.41 6.49
N PRO A 203 7.47 -11.09 6.25
CA PRO A 203 6.99 -10.15 7.26
C PRO A 203 5.53 -10.36 7.69
N TYR A 204 4.71 -11.08 6.91
CA TYR A 204 3.32 -11.39 7.29
C TYR A 204 3.21 -12.64 8.18
N GLY A 205 4.33 -13.32 8.48
CA GLY A 205 4.32 -14.59 9.23
C GLY A 205 3.75 -14.49 10.65
N PHE A 206 3.65 -13.29 11.20
CA PHE A 206 3.01 -13.04 12.49
C PHE A 206 1.48 -13.23 12.44
N ILE A 207 0.84 -13.02 11.30
CA ILE A 207 -0.62 -13.09 11.17
C ILE A 207 -1.15 -14.51 11.48
N PRO A 208 -0.72 -15.58 10.77
CA PRO A 208 -1.17 -16.92 11.10
C PRO A 208 -0.64 -17.42 12.45
N ARG A 209 0.57 -17.01 12.85
CA ARG A 209 1.22 -17.48 14.07
C ARG A 209 0.55 -16.92 15.34
N ASP A 210 0.27 -15.63 15.34
CA ASP A 210 -0.15 -14.91 16.55
C ASP A 210 -1.68 -14.75 16.60
N TYR A 211 -2.36 -14.75 15.44
CA TYR A 211 -3.82 -14.56 15.34
C TYR A 211 -4.59 -15.75 14.74
N GLY A 212 -3.90 -16.75 14.17
CA GLY A 212 -4.57 -17.89 13.52
C GLY A 212 -5.30 -17.55 12.23
N ILE A 213 -4.97 -16.43 11.59
CA ILE A 213 -5.63 -15.91 10.38
C ILE A 213 -4.87 -16.35 9.13
N ALA A 214 -5.59 -16.84 8.11
CA ALA A 214 -5.00 -17.25 6.83
C ALA A 214 -4.49 -16.04 6.04
N CYS A 215 -3.38 -16.19 5.29
CA CYS A 215 -2.80 -15.09 4.52
C CYS A 215 -2.39 -15.53 3.12
N VAL A 216 -2.80 -14.77 2.11
CA VAL A 216 -2.37 -14.99 0.73
C VAL A 216 -1.96 -13.67 0.08
N VAL A 217 -0.72 -13.61 -0.41
CA VAL A 217 -0.23 -12.49 -1.22
C VAL A 217 -0.81 -12.58 -2.63
N SER A 218 -1.62 -11.59 -2.99
CA SER A 218 -2.33 -11.53 -4.28
C SER A 218 -1.73 -10.52 -5.25
N GLY A 219 -1.87 -10.83 -6.55
CA GLY A 219 -1.71 -9.86 -7.63
C GLY A 219 -2.97 -9.00 -7.76
N PHE A 220 -3.07 -8.20 -8.81
CA PHE A 220 -4.13 -7.21 -9.00
C PHE A 220 -5.14 -7.59 -10.08
N GLU A 221 -4.87 -8.65 -10.84
CA GLU A 221 -5.81 -9.12 -11.86
C GLU A 221 -6.94 -9.92 -11.20
N PRO A 222 -8.14 -9.98 -11.81
CA PRO A 222 -9.28 -10.66 -11.21
C PRO A 222 -9.01 -12.13 -10.88
N LEU A 223 -8.29 -12.85 -11.76
CA LEU A 223 -7.90 -14.24 -11.50
C LEU A 223 -6.91 -14.37 -10.34
N ASP A 224 -6.04 -13.39 -10.11
CA ASP A 224 -5.12 -13.44 -8.96
C ASP A 224 -5.90 -13.37 -7.64
N ILE A 225 -6.90 -12.49 -7.61
CA ILE A 225 -7.73 -12.28 -6.43
C ILE A 225 -8.60 -13.51 -6.19
N LEU A 226 -9.26 -14.04 -7.23
CA LEU A 226 -10.05 -15.28 -7.12
C LEU A 226 -9.19 -16.48 -6.68
N LEU A 227 -7.98 -16.62 -7.22
CA LEU A 227 -7.05 -17.66 -6.78
C LEU A 227 -6.68 -17.47 -5.30
N SER A 228 -6.43 -16.24 -4.88
CA SER A 228 -6.11 -15.94 -3.48
C SER A 228 -7.27 -16.24 -2.55
N VAL A 229 -8.51 -15.94 -2.96
CA VAL A 229 -9.72 -16.31 -2.22
C VAL A 229 -9.86 -17.83 -2.13
N ALA A 230 -9.67 -18.57 -3.22
CA ALA A 230 -9.73 -20.03 -3.22
C ALA A 230 -8.70 -20.64 -2.25
N MET A 231 -7.47 -20.10 -2.24
CA MET A 231 -6.41 -20.53 -1.32
C MET A 231 -6.74 -20.19 0.15
N LEU A 232 -7.31 -19.01 0.41
CA LEU A 232 -7.75 -18.62 1.76
C LEU A 232 -8.85 -19.54 2.28
N VAL A 233 -9.88 -19.80 1.46
CA VAL A 233 -10.97 -20.71 1.80
C VAL A 233 -10.42 -22.11 2.09
N GLU A 234 -9.52 -22.63 1.26
CA GLU A 234 -8.89 -23.93 1.49
C GLU A 234 -8.12 -23.99 2.82
N GLN A 235 -7.42 -22.91 3.21
CA GLN A 235 -6.75 -22.84 4.51
C GLN A 235 -7.73 -22.83 5.69
N ILE A 236 -8.82 -22.07 5.57
CA ILE A 236 -9.86 -21.92 6.60
C ILE A 236 -10.60 -23.24 6.81
N GLU A 237 -10.99 -23.91 5.73
CA GLU A 237 -11.67 -25.20 5.79
C GLU A 237 -10.82 -26.26 6.48
N ASN A 238 -9.53 -26.30 6.13
CA ASN A 238 -8.56 -27.24 6.69
C ASN A 238 -8.05 -26.87 8.09
N GLY A 239 -8.36 -25.67 8.60
CA GLY A 239 -7.84 -25.17 9.89
C GLY A 239 -6.31 -25.03 9.92
N LYS A 240 -5.70 -24.68 8.78
CA LYS A 240 -4.22 -24.59 8.62
C LYS A 240 -3.80 -23.22 8.10
N PRO A 241 -3.95 -22.15 8.91
CA PRO A 241 -3.55 -20.80 8.51
C PRO A 241 -2.04 -20.73 8.29
N ARG A 242 -1.64 -20.16 7.16
CA ARG A 242 -0.24 -19.93 6.80
C ARG A 242 -0.13 -18.75 5.83
N VAL A 243 1.09 -18.28 5.60
CA VAL A 243 1.36 -17.30 4.54
C VAL A 243 1.64 -18.04 3.24
N GLU A 244 0.82 -17.81 2.21
CA GLU A 244 1.05 -18.28 0.86
C GLU A 244 1.19 -17.14 -0.15
N ILE A 245 1.73 -17.46 -1.32
CA ILE A 245 1.93 -16.51 -2.41
C ILE A 245 1.18 -17.04 -3.64
N ALA A 246 0.08 -16.37 -3.99
CA ALA A 246 -0.57 -16.54 -5.29
C ALA A 246 0.18 -15.74 -6.38
N TYR A 247 0.72 -14.57 -6.02
CA TYR A 247 1.43 -13.67 -6.93
C TYR A 247 2.91 -14.04 -7.19
N ARG A 248 3.20 -15.31 -7.48
CA ARG A 248 4.59 -15.83 -7.60
C ARG A 248 5.40 -15.21 -8.74
N ARG A 249 4.73 -14.61 -9.73
CA ARG A 249 5.39 -13.91 -10.84
C ARG A 249 6.03 -12.59 -10.42
N GLY A 250 5.54 -11.96 -9.34
CA GLY A 250 6.06 -10.68 -8.84
C GLY A 250 6.73 -10.77 -7.47
N VAL A 251 6.35 -11.75 -6.65
CA VAL A 251 6.73 -11.80 -5.22
C VAL A 251 7.59 -13.02 -4.92
N LYS A 252 8.69 -12.77 -4.21
CA LYS A 252 9.54 -13.79 -3.57
C LYS A 252 9.38 -13.73 -2.06
N PRO A 253 9.57 -14.84 -1.32
CA PRO A 253 9.48 -14.83 0.14
C PRO A 253 10.37 -13.78 0.82
N GLU A 254 11.58 -13.57 0.29
CA GLU A 254 12.58 -12.63 0.78
C GLU A 254 12.42 -11.19 0.26
N GLY A 255 11.49 -10.93 -0.66
CA GLY A 255 11.27 -9.60 -1.23
C GLY A 255 12.40 -9.14 -2.17
N ASN A 256 12.54 -7.82 -2.30
CA ASN A 256 13.56 -7.18 -3.11
C ASN A 256 14.70 -6.66 -2.22
N ARG A 257 15.78 -7.46 -2.12
CA ARG A 257 16.94 -7.14 -1.29
C ARG A 257 17.55 -5.76 -1.56
N ARG A 258 17.64 -5.35 -2.84
CA ARG A 258 18.20 -4.03 -3.18
C ARG A 258 17.31 -2.89 -2.71
N ALA A 259 15.99 -3.06 -2.78
CA ALA A 259 15.05 -2.05 -2.30
C ALA A 259 15.10 -1.93 -0.77
N LEU A 260 15.22 -3.06 -0.06
CA LEU A 260 15.38 -3.09 1.39
C LEU A 260 16.70 -2.42 1.82
N GLU A 261 17.83 -2.81 1.23
CA GLU A 261 19.14 -2.19 1.50
C GLU A 261 19.12 -0.68 1.24
N LEU A 262 18.43 -0.23 0.18
CA LEU A 262 18.28 1.19 -0.13
C LEU A 262 17.47 1.93 0.93
N MET A 263 16.38 1.33 1.42
CA MET A 263 15.58 1.90 2.50
C MET A 263 16.38 1.98 3.81
N ASP A 264 17.09 0.92 4.17
CA ASP A 264 17.88 0.82 5.41
C ASP A 264 19.05 1.84 5.45
N ASN A 265 19.55 2.26 4.29
CA ASN A 265 20.60 3.28 4.19
C ASN A 265 20.10 4.71 4.46
N VAL A 266 18.78 4.95 4.43
CA VAL A 266 18.20 6.29 4.46
C VAL A 266 17.20 6.48 5.61
N PHE A 267 16.43 5.45 5.94
CA PHE A 267 15.36 5.51 6.93
C PHE A 267 15.66 4.64 8.14
N GLU A 268 15.14 5.06 9.29
CA GLU A 268 15.04 4.25 10.49
C GLU A 268 13.57 4.03 10.85
N VAL A 269 13.28 2.91 11.50
CA VAL A 269 11.93 2.63 12.00
C VAL A 269 11.78 3.30 13.35
N ASP A 270 10.85 4.26 13.43
CA ASP A 270 10.44 4.87 14.70
C ASP A 270 9.38 4.00 15.37
N GLY A 271 9.54 3.77 16.68
CA GLY A 271 8.84 2.75 17.46
C GLY A 271 7.91 3.31 18.52
#